data_AF-A0A9D5XXN0-F1
#
_entry.id   AF-A0A9D5XXN0-F1
#
_cell.length_a   1.000
_cell.length_b   1.000
_cell.length_c   1.000
_cell.angle_alpha   90.00
_cell.angle_beta   90.00
_cell.angle_gamma   90.00
#
_symmetry.space_group_name_H-M   'P 1'
#
loop_
_entity.id
_entity.type
_entity.pdbx_description
1 polymer ?
#
loop_
_entity_poly.entity_id
_entity_poly.type
_entity_poly.pdbx_seq_one_letter_code
_entity_poly.pdbx_strand_id
1 'polypeptide(L)'
;MTPADESKSASPAPEGEKRLSDDIAVLEAEVAEMTLRREKVVRMVRDLRAAEDPANKIFHHEEIFQAQQEKLRLDVEIQFRTNKINRINLGMDEMAVSDGVKGGFLF
;
A
#
# COMPACT_ATOMS: atom_id res chain seq x y z
N MET A 1 -40.56 -26.34 27.23
CA MET A 1 -39.92 -25.02 27.31
C MET A 1 -38.43 -25.23 27.17
N THR A 2 -37.90 -24.93 25.99
CA THR A 2 -36.46 -24.94 25.69
C THR A 2 -35.97 -23.49 25.66
N PRO A 3 -34.97 -23.09 26.44
CA PRO A 3 -34.15 -21.95 26.07
C PRO A 3 -32.98 -22.48 25.24
N ALA A 4 -33.10 -22.35 23.92
CA ALA A 4 -31.96 -22.25 23.03
C ALA A 4 -31.35 -20.86 23.27
N ASP A 5 -30.30 -20.80 24.07
CA ASP A 5 -29.53 -19.58 24.30
C ASP A 5 -28.43 -19.51 23.24
N GLU A 6 -28.82 -19.02 22.06
CA GLU A 6 -27.92 -18.52 21.04
C GLU A 6 -27.36 -17.18 21.50
N SER A 7 -26.14 -17.14 22.04
CA SER A 7 -25.33 -15.91 22.09
C SER A 7 -23.88 -16.20 22.50
N LYS A 8 -23.07 -16.63 21.54
CA LYS A 8 -21.65 -16.27 21.50
C LYS A 8 -21.14 -16.29 20.07
N SER A 9 -21.61 -15.31 19.28
CA SER A 9 -20.94 -14.85 18.07
C SER A 9 -19.62 -14.18 18.44
N ALA A 10 -18.64 -14.97 18.88
CA ALA A 10 -17.25 -14.60 18.75
C ALA A 10 -16.86 -14.86 17.29
N SER A 11 -17.19 -13.92 16.40
CA SER A 11 -16.57 -13.91 15.07
C SER A 11 -15.06 -13.73 15.27
N PRO A 12 -14.22 -14.65 14.78
CA PRO A 12 -12.77 -14.43 14.78
C PRO A 12 -12.49 -13.24 13.86
N ALA A 13 -11.71 -12.28 14.36
CA ALA A 13 -11.16 -11.22 13.54
C ALA A 13 -10.45 -11.85 12.33
N PRO A 14 -10.51 -11.26 11.12
CA PRO A 14 -9.80 -11.78 9.98
C PRO A 14 -8.29 -11.68 10.23
N GLU A 15 -7.68 -12.80 10.61
CA GLU A 15 -6.23 -12.96 10.67
C GLU A 15 -5.70 -12.86 9.24
N GLY A 16 -5.14 -11.70 8.88
CA GLY A 16 -4.53 -11.51 7.56
C GLY A 16 -4.24 -10.06 7.19
N GLU A 17 -4.91 -9.09 7.80
CA GLU A 17 -4.57 -7.68 7.59
C GLU A 17 -3.34 -7.35 8.41
N LYS A 18 -2.18 -7.29 7.75
CA LYS A 18 -0.94 -6.77 8.33
C LYS A 18 -1.17 -5.31 8.68
N ARG A 19 -1.67 -5.05 9.89
CA ARG A 19 -1.90 -3.71 10.40
C ARG A 19 -0.58 -2.95 10.31
N LEU A 20 -0.63 -1.77 9.69
CA LEU A 20 0.52 -0.87 9.65
C LEU A 20 0.93 -0.55 11.08
N SER A 21 2.22 -0.40 11.35
CA SER A 21 2.71 0.03 12.67
C SER A 21 2.06 1.34 13.09
N ASP A 22 1.79 1.50 14.39
CA ASP A 22 1.30 2.77 14.96
C ASP A 22 2.45 3.72 15.34
N ASP A 23 3.70 3.26 15.21
CA ASP A 23 4.88 4.08 15.46
C ASP A 23 5.24 4.89 14.21
N ILE A 24 5.17 6.22 14.33
CA ILE A 24 5.53 7.17 13.27
C ILE A 24 6.96 6.93 12.78
N ALA A 25 7.92 6.67 13.67
CA ALA A 25 9.32 6.50 13.28
C ALA A 25 9.51 5.25 12.40
N VAL A 26 8.74 4.19 12.68
CA VAL A 26 8.72 2.97 11.86
C VAL A 26 8.10 3.26 10.50
N LEU A 27 6.95 3.95 10.47
CA LEU A 27 6.28 4.31 9.22
C LEU A 27 7.14 5.21 8.33
N GLU A 28 7.88 6.17 8.91
CA GLU A 28 8.80 7.05 8.19
C GLU A 28 9.97 6.27 7.60
N ALA A 29 10.56 5.34 8.36
CA ALA A 29 11.62 4.47 7.87
C ALA A 29 11.14 3.59 6.71
N GLU A 30 9.94 3.01 6.82
CA GLU A 30 9.32 2.22 5.75
C GLU A 30 9.06 3.06 4.50
N VAL A 31 8.53 4.28 4.65
CA VAL A 31 8.32 5.21 3.53
C VAL A 31 9.65 5.57 2.85
N ALA A 32 10.70 5.82 3.61
CA ALA A 32 12.02 6.13 3.07
C ALA A 32 12.58 4.95 2.26
N GLU A 33 12.47 3.72 2.78
CA GLU A 33 12.90 2.51 2.07
C GLU A 33 12.12 2.31 0.76
N MET A 34 10.79 2.44 0.82
CA MET A 34 9.93 2.30 -0.36
C MET A 34 10.20 3.37 -1.40
N THR A 35 10.47 4.60 -0.97
CA THR A 35 10.83 5.71 -1.87
C THR A 35 12.14 5.41 -2.60
N LEU A 36 13.15 4.89 -1.90
CA LEU A 36 14.41 4.46 -2.50
C LEU A 36 14.18 3.32 -3.51
N ARG A 37 13.37 2.33 -3.14
CA ARG A 37 13.01 1.21 -4.03
C ARG A 37 12.27 1.70 -5.28
N ARG A 38 11.35 2.64 -5.13
CA ARG A 38 10.63 3.27 -6.24
C ARG A 38 11.58 3.99 -7.19
N GLU A 39 12.54 4.75 -6.67
CA GLU A 39 13.56 5.41 -7.50
C GLU A 39 14.41 4.42 -8.29
N LYS A 40 14.79 3.29 -7.67
CA LYS A 40 15.50 2.21 -8.37
C LYS A 40 14.68 1.65 -9.52
N VAL A 41 13.39 1.39 -9.29
CA VAL A 41 12.47 0.89 -10.33
C VAL A 41 12.33 1.90 -11.47
N VAL A 42 12.24 3.20 -11.17
CA VAL A 42 12.20 4.26 -12.20
C VAL A 42 13.49 4.29 -13.04
N ARG A 43 14.66 4.14 -12.40
CA ARG A 43 15.93 4.03 -13.13
C ARG A 43 15.96 2.79 -14.00
N MET A 44 15.54 1.64 -13.47
CA MET A 44 15.46 0.38 -14.21
C MET A 44 14.57 0.50 -15.46
N VAL A 45 13.40 1.15 -15.37
CA VAL A 45 12.53 1.42 -16.54
C VAL A 45 13.26 2.26 -17.58
N ARG A 46 14.02 3.28 -17.15
CA ARG A 46 14.80 4.14 -18.06
C ARG A 46 15.90 3.35 -18.75
N ASP A 47 16.61 2.50 -18.01
CA ASP A 47 17.70 1.69 -18.52
C ASP A 47 17.19 0.63 -19.51
N LEU A 48 16.07 -0.04 -19.18
CA LEU A 48 15.41 -1.00 -20.07
C LEU A 48 14.97 -0.34 -21.38
N ARG A 49 14.38 0.86 -21.32
CA ARG A 49 14.00 1.63 -22.52
C ARG A 49 15.20 2.07 -23.35
N ALA A 50 16.33 2.39 -22.71
CA ALA A 50 17.56 2.74 -23.41
C ALA A 50 18.25 1.53 -24.05
N ALA A 51 18.02 0.33 -23.50
CA ALA A 51 18.51 -0.93 -24.03
C ALA A 51 17.66 -1.49 -25.18
N GLU A 52 16.43 -0.98 -25.39
CA GLU A 52 15.63 -1.37 -26.55
C GLU A 52 16.31 -0.94 -27.85
N ASP A 53 16.52 -1.89 -28.75
CA ASP A 53 17.06 -1.64 -30.08
C ASP A 53 16.06 -2.17 -31.13
N PRO A 54 15.20 -1.28 -31.67
CA PRO A 54 14.23 -1.65 -32.68
C PRO A 54 14.87 -2.19 -33.97
N ALA A 55 16.11 -1.79 -34.31
CA ALA A 55 16.79 -2.27 -35.50
C ALA A 55 17.22 -3.74 -35.38
N ASN A 56 17.58 -4.15 -34.16
CA ASN A 56 17.92 -5.53 -33.82
C ASN A 56 16.75 -6.33 -33.24
N LYS A 57 15.52 -5.77 -33.23
CA LYS A 57 14.30 -6.37 -32.66
C LYS A 57 14.41 -6.70 -31.17
N ILE A 58 15.21 -5.96 -30.42
CA ILE A 58 15.34 -6.11 -28.97
C ILE A 58 14.33 -5.20 -28.30
N PHE A 59 13.36 -5.80 -27.62
CA PHE A 59 12.29 -5.11 -26.90
C PHE A 59 12.18 -5.66 -25.49
N HIS A 60 11.95 -4.78 -24.51
CA HIS A 60 11.87 -5.12 -23.09
C HIS A 60 10.48 -4.80 -22.52
N HIS A 61 9.45 -5.02 -23.33
CA HIS A 61 8.08 -4.58 -23.02
C HIS A 61 7.52 -5.24 -21.75
N GLU A 62 7.80 -6.53 -21.53
CA GLU A 62 7.33 -7.25 -20.35
C GLU A 62 8.02 -6.73 -19.08
N GLU A 63 9.33 -6.55 -19.12
CA GLU A 63 10.10 -6.06 -17.97
C GLU A 63 9.74 -4.61 -17.64
N ILE A 64 9.54 -3.76 -18.66
CA ILE A 64 9.06 -2.40 -18.49
C ILE A 64 7.67 -2.37 -17.87
N PHE A 65 6.76 -3.26 -18.31
CA PHE A 65 5.41 -3.32 -17.77
C PHE A 65 5.40 -3.76 -16.30
N GLN A 66 6.13 -4.83 -15.96
CA GLN A 66 6.25 -5.32 -14.59
C GLN A 66 6.87 -4.25 -13.67
N ALA A 67 7.90 -3.56 -14.14
CA ALA A 67 8.52 -2.46 -13.40
C ALA A 67 7.56 -1.29 -13.18
N GLN A 68 6.72 -0.95 -14.16
CA GLN A 68 5.69 0.08 -13.99
C GLN A 68 4.61 -0.34 -12.99
N GLN A 69 4.23 -1.61 -12.97
CA GLN A 69 3.28 -2.14 -11.99
C GLN A 69 3.84 -2.07 -10.56
N GLU A 70 5.11 -2.47 -10.37
CA GLU A 70 5.79 -2.36 -9.08
C GLU A 70 5.91 -0.89 -8.64
N LYS A 71 6.22 0.02 -9.56
CA LYS A 71 6.22 1.46 -9.26
C LYS A 71 4.86 1.92 -8.73
N LEU A 72 3.77 1.53 -9.40
CA LEU A 72 2.41 1.91 -8.99
C LEU A 72 2.07 1.33 -7.61
N ARG A 73 2.44 0.08 -7.36
CA ARG A 73 2.27 -0.55 -6.05
C ARG A 73 3.00 0.23 -4.95
N LEU A 74 4.27 0.58 -5.18
CA LEU A 74 5.08 1.33 -4.23
C LEU A 74 4.51 2.74 -3.98
N ASP A 75 4.04 3.42 -5.03
CA ASP A 75 3.38 4.73 -4.91
C ASP A 75 2.18 4.66 -3.96
N VAL A 76 1.33 3.64 -4.12
CA VAL A 76 0.15 3.42 -3.27
C VAL A 76 0.56 3.08 -1.84
N GLU A 77 1.53 2.18 -1.65
CA GLU A 77 2.01 1.79 -0.32
C GLU A 77 2.65 2.95 0.46
N ILE A 78 3.34 3.86 -0.24
CA ILE A 78 3.86 5.11 0.33
C ILE A 78 2.71 6.01 0.77
N GLN A 79 1.71 6.23 -0.10
CA GLN A 79 0.55 7.06 0.21
C GLN A 79 -0.22 6.56 1.44
N PHE A 80 -0.46 5.25 1.54
CA PHE A 80 -1.14 4.68 2.70
C PHE A 80 -0.40 4.98 4.02
N ARG A 81 0.93 4.85 4.03
CA ARG A 81 1.76 5.11 5.22
C ARG A 81 1.86 6.59 5.55
N THR A 82 2.02 7.45 4.54
CA THR A 82 1.99 8.90 4.73
C THR A 82 0.64 9.35 5.28
N ASN A 83 -0.46 8.84 4.73
CA ASN A 83 -1.80 9.11 5.23
C ASN A 83 -1.97 8.61 6.67
N LYS A 84 -1.39 7.45 7.03
CA LYS A 84 -1.40 6.97 8.41
C LYS A 84 -0.61 7.87 9.35
N ILE A 85 0.61 8.28 8.99
CA ILE A 85 1.40 9.25 9.76
C ILE A 85 0.58 10.54 9.98
N ASN A 86 -0.05 11.06 8.93
CA ASN A 86 -0.89 12.25 9.02
C ASN A 86 -2.09 12.07 9.96
N ARG A 87 -2.75 10.91 9.95
CA ARG A 87 -3.85 10.59 10.88
C ARG A 87 -3.38 10.54 12.33
N ILE A 88 -2.25 9.88 12.59
CA ILE A 88 -1.64 9.81 13.94
C ILE A 88 -1.29 11.22 14.42
N ASN A 89 -0.65 12.04 13.56
CA ASN A 89 -0.31 13.43 13.87
C ASN A 89 -1.52 14.32 14.15
N LEU A 90 -2.66 14.05 13.52
CA LEU A 90 -3.92 14.77 13.74
C LEU A 90 -4.68 14.27 14.98
N GLY A 91 -4.18 13.26 15.70
CA GLY A 91 -4.85 12.67 16.85
C GLY A 91 -6.14 11.91 16.50
N MET A 92 -6.29 11.49 15.24
CA MET A 92 -7.40 10.66 14.80
C MET A 92 -7.09 9.20 15.11
N ASP A 93 -7.64 8.71 16.22
CA ASP A 93 -7.48 7.32 16.66
C ASP A 93 -8.17 6.35 15.69
N GLU A 94 -7.55 5.20 15.37
CA GLU A 94 -8.04 4.27 14.33
C GLU A 94 -9.45 3.73 14.62
N MET A 95 -9.87 3.75 15.89
CA MET A 95 -11.23 3.37 16.31
C MET A 95 -12.32 4.39 15.97
N ALA A 96 -11.98 5.64 15.61
CA ALA A 96 -12.98 6.67 15.29
C ALA A 96 -13.42 6.66 13.81
N VAL A 97 -12.82 5.84 12.95
CA VAL A 97 -13.27 5.67 11.56
C VAL A 97 -14.32 4.56 11.47
N SER A 98 -15.37 4.67 12.29
CA SER A 98 -16.58 3.85 12.18
C SER A 98 -17.83 4.72 12.13
N ASP A 99 -17.85 5.69 11.22
CA ASP A 99 -19.10 6.01 10.56
C ASP A 99 -18.82 6.50 9.16
N GLY A 100 -19.38 5.80 8.19
CA GLY A 100 -19.02 5.92 6.78
C GLY A 100 -19.07 7.36 6.31
N VAL A 101 -17.97 7.83 5.73
CA VAL A 101 -18.00 8.98 4.83
C VAL A 101 -18.82 8.55 3.60
N LYS A 102 -20.13 8.79 3.67
CA LYS A 102 -21.03 8.72 2.53
C LYS A 102 -20.57 9.75 1.50
N GLY A 103 -19.67 9.35 0.60
CA GLY A 103 -19.44 10.09 -0.65
C GLY A 103 -18.03 10.59 -0.94
N GLY A 104 -16.97 9.97 -0.41
CA GLY A 104 -15.62 10.37 -0.83
C GLY A 104 -14.64 9.21 -0.79
N PHE A 105 -14.21 8.75 -1.97
CA PHE A 105 -12.98 7.97 -2.10
C PHE A 105 -11.82 8.83 -1.57
N LEU A 106 -11.32 8.48 -0.39
CA LEU A 106 -10.04 8.96 0.11
C LEU A 106 -8.96 8.00 -0.37
N PHE A 107 -8.49 8.23 -1.59
CA PHE A 107 -7.15 7.83 -2.03
C PHE A 107 -6.15 8.88 -1.55
#